data_AF-A0A0F6W600-F1
#
_entry.id   AF-A0A0F6W600-F1
#
_cell.length_a   1.000
_cell.length_b   1.000
_cell.length_c   1.000
_cell.angle_alpha   90.00
_cell.angle_beta   90.00
_cell.angle_gamma   90.00
#
_symmetry.space_group_name_H-M   'P 1'
#
loop_
_entity.id
_entity.type
_entity.pdbx_description
1 polymer ?
#
loop_
_entity_poly.entity_id
_entity_poly.type
_entity_poly.pdbx_seq_one_letter_code
_entity_poly.pdbx_strand_id
1 'polypeptide(L)'
;MTMKPGDRVRLVSVPDGLRDDEQLSTKSLFEACLGRTFVVQAIQPMEGSRFLVELHVGHVVGTQDFVHSIWVEPDHLARVG
;
A
#
# COMPACT_ATOMS: atom_id res chain seq x y z
N MET A 1 -10.46 16.51 3.45
CA MET A 1 -10.06 16.20 2.05
C MET A 1 -9.93 14.70 1.92
N THR A 2 -10.58 14.08 0.93
CA THR A 2 -10.57 12.61 0.71
C THR A 2 -9.37 12.19 -0.14
N MET A 3 -8.73 11.05 0.14
CA MET A 3 -7.64 10.48 -0.66
C MET A 3 -8.13 10.13 -2.08
N LYS A 4 -7.28 10.28 -3.09
CA LYS A 4 -7.61 10.00 -4.50
C LYS A 4 -6.38 9.51 -5.29
N PRO A 5 -6.57 8.85 -6.44
CA PRO A 5 -5.50 8.57 -7.39
C PRO A 5 -4.68 9.81 -7.73
N GLY A 6 -3.36 9.63 -7.83
CA GLY A 6 -2.37 10.70 -8.05
C GLY A 6 -1.88 11.38 -6.77
N ASP A 7 -2.53 11.20 -5.63
CA ASP A 7 -2.01 11.71 -4.35
C ASP A 7 -0.73 10.98 -3.95
N ARG A 8 0.16 11.68 -3.23
CA ARG A 8 1.33 11.07 -2.61
C ARG A 8 1.01 10.67 -1.17
N VAL A 9 1.35 9.44 -0.81
CA VAL A 9 1.13 8.88 0.53
C VAL A 9 2.38 8.14 1.01
N ARG A 10 2.59 8.13 2.32
CA ARG A 10 3.64 7.36 2.99
C ARG A 10 3.01 6.22 3.77
N LEU A 11 3.56 5.02 3.65
CA LEU A 11 3.20 3.91 4.54
C LEU A 11 3.81 4.18 5.92
N VAL A 12 2.96 4.36 6.93
CA VAL A 12 3.39 4.75 8.30
C VAL A 12 3.27 3.63 9.31
N SER A 13 2.52 2.58 9.00
CA SER A 13 2.42 1.37 9.81
C SER A 13 2.11 0.17 8.92
N VAL A 14 2.36 -1.03 9.45
CA VAL A 14 2.03 -2.30 8.80
C VAL A 14 0.74 -2.83 9.45
N PRO A 15 -0.28 -3.26 8.67
CA PRO A 15 -1.48 -3.88 9.23
C PRO A 15 -1.16 -5.09 10.10
N ASP A 16 -1.85 -5.19 11.24
CA ASP A 16 -1.71 -6.34 12.12
C ASP A 16 -2.21 -7.62 11.45
N GLY A 17 -1.61 -8.75 11.80
CA GLY A 17 -2.04 -10.07 11.32
C GLY A 17 -1.57 -10.44 9.92
N LEU A 18 -0.85 -9.56 9.20
CA LEU A 18 -0.15 -9.96 7.99
C LEU A 18 0.89 -11.04 8.29
N ARG A 19 0.98 -12.02 7.38
CA ARG A 19 1.92 -13.13 7.46
C ARG A 19 2.50 -13.38 6.09
N ASP A 20 3.72 -13.91 6.09
CA ASP A 20 4.28 -14.55 4.92
C ASP A 20 3.80 -16.00 4.87
N ASP A 21 3.60 -16.51 3.68
CA ASP A 21 3.38 -17.93 3.41
C ASP A 21 4.36 -18.42 2.33
N GLU A 22 4.30 -19.71 1.98
CA GLU A 22 5.21 -20.33 1.01
C GLU A 22 5.15 -19.71 -0.40
N GLN A 23 4.06 -19.00 -0.73
CA GLN A 23 3.81 -18.42 -2.05
C GLN A 23 3.91 -16.89 -2.04
N LEU A 24 3.60 -16.25 -0.91
CA LEU A 24 3.44 -14.81 -0.79
C LEU A 24 4.18 -14.26 0.43
N SER A 25 5.20 -13.43 0.18
CA SER A 25 5.92 -12.68 1.22
C SER A 25 5.23 -11.35 1.56
N THR A 26 3.93 -11.41 1.87
CA THR A 26 3.08 -10.22 2.06
C THR A 26 3.54 -9.34 3.21
N LYS A 27 3.84 -9.92 4.38
CA LYS A 27 4.31 -9.16 5.53
C LYS A 27 5.67 -8.52 5.25
N SER A 28 6.59 -9.29 4.70
CA SER A 28 7.92 -8.80 4.33
C SER A 28 7.85 -7.65 3.32
N LEU A 29 6.92 -7.71 2.35
CA LEU A 29 6.70 -6.64 1.38
C LEU A 29 6.21 -5.35 2.04
N PHE A 30 5.25 -5.44 2.96
CA PHE A 30 4.77 -4.28 3.71
C PHE A 30 5.87 -3.68 4.59
N GLU A 31 6.66 -4.50 5.27
CA GLU A 31 7.79 -4.05 6.08
C GLU A 31 8.85 -3.34 5.22
N ALA A 32 9.17 -3.85 4.03
CA ALA A 32 10.08 -3.19 3.08
C ALA A 32 9.54 -1.85 2.56
N CYS A 33 8.22 -1.69 2.51
CA CYS A 33 7.54 -0.46 2.11
C CYS A 33 7.44 0.58 3.24
N LEU A 34 7.66 0.19 4.50
CA LEU A 34 7.44 1.07 5.65
C LEU A 34 8.33 2.33 5.59
N GLY A 35 7.73 3.49 5.81
CA GLY A 35 8.37 4.80 5.75
C GLY A 35 8.58 5.35 4.33
N ARG A 36 8.34 4.55 3.28
CA ARG A 36 8.46 4.98 1.88
C ARG A 36 7.22 5.71 1.39
N THR A 37 7.39 6.53 0.35
CA THR A 37 6.32 7.32 -0.25
C THR A 37 5.96 6.76 -1.62
N PHE A 38 4.66 6.67 -1.89
CA PHE A 38 4.07 6.09 -3.09
C PHE A 38 3.03 7.05 -3.66
N VAL A 39 2.71 6.87 -4.95
CA VAL A 39 1.58 7.53 -5.59
C VAL A 39 0.39 6.58 -5.55
N VAL A 40 -0.76 7.06 -5.09
CA VAL A 40 -2.01 6.31 -5.11
C VAL A 40 -2.40 6.00 -6.54
N GLN A 41 -2.58 4.72 -6.86
CA GLN A 41 -2.96 4.26 -8.20
C GLN A 41 -4.48 4.11 -8.35
N ALA A 42 -5.10 3.45 -7.38
CA ALA A 42 -6.53 3.20 -7.36
C ALA A 42 -7.09 3.20 -5.94
N ILE A 43 -8.42 3.30 -5.86
CA ILE A 43 -9.18 3.12 -4.62
C ILE A 43 -10.22 2.05 -4.87
N GLN A 44 -10.23 1.01 -4.03
CA GLN A 44 -11.22 -0.06 -4.09
C GLN A 44 -12.16 0.05 -2.89
N PRO A 45 -13.46 0.34 -3.12
CA PRO A 45 -14.46 0.28 -2.08
C PRO A 45 -14.60 -1.13 -1.49
N MET A 46 -14.79 -1.20 -0.18
CA MET A 46 -15.16 -2.43 0.53
C MET A 46 -16.56 -2.27 1.14
N GLU A 47 -17.08 -3.33 1.78
CA GLU A 47 -18.36 -3.23 2.47
C GLU A 47 -18.35 -2.14 3.55
N GLY A 48 -19.44 -1.36 3.58
CA GLY A 48 -19.61 -0.19 4.43
C GLY A 48 -18.91 1.05 3.85
N SER A 49 -18.34 1.86 4.74
CA SER A 49 -17.59 3.08 4.38
C SER A 49 -16.08 2.86 4.27
N ARG A 50 -15.64 1.59 4.16
CA ARG A 50 -14.23 1.21 4.09
C ARG A 50 -13.74 1.18 2.65
N PHE A 51 -12.44 1.39 2.46
CA PHE A 51 -11.79 1.28 1.16
C PHE A 51 -10.32 0.90 1.31
N LEU A 52 -9.76 0.31 0.26
CA LEU A 52 -8.33 0.04 0.14
C LEU A 52 -7.73 0.96 -0.91
N VAL A 53 -6.45 1.25 -0.71
CA VAL A 53 -5.64 2.13 -1.55
C VAL A 53 -4.58 1.27 -2.22
N GLU A 54 -4.56 1.30 -3.55
CA GLU A 54 -3.56 0.56 -4.33
C GLU A 54 -2.27 1.37 -4.46
N LEU A 55 -1.16 0.73 -4.10
CA LEU A 55 0.19 1.25 -4.26
C LEU A 55 1.02 0.29 -5.10
N HIS A 56 1.62 0.81 -6.18
CA HIS A 56 2.64 0.10 -6.95
C HIS A 56 3.96 0.08 -6.18
N VAL A 57 4.50 -1.11 -5.95
CA VAL A 57 5.67 -1.36 -5.10
C VAL A 57 6.77 -2.16 -5.81
N GLY A 58 6.67 -2.34 -7.13
CA GLY A 58 7.68 -3.07 -7.90
C GLY A 58 9.12 -2.59 -7.66
N HIS A 59 9.37 -1.28 -7.63
CA HIS A 59 10.71 -0.74 -7.34
C HIS A 59 11.27 -1.16 -5.97
N VAL A 60 10.41 -1.46 -4.99
CA VAL A 60 10.84 -1.89 -3.64
C VAL A 60 11.47 -3.28 -3.69
N VAL A 61 10.99 -4.13 -4.61
CA VAL A 61 11.45 -5.51 -4.79
C VAL A 61 12.30 -5.71 -6.05
N GLY A 62 12.80 -4.61 -6.64
CA GLY A 62 13.71 -4.65 -7.78
C GLY A 62 13.05 -5.03 -9.11
N THR A 63 11.74 -4.87 -9.24
CA THR A 63 10.98 -5.06 -10.49
C THR A 63 10.40 -3.74 -10.99
N GLN A 64 9.75 -3.76 -12.15
CA GLN A 64 9.03 -2.57 -12.65
C GLN A 64 7.84 -2.26 -11.74
N ASP A 65 7.56 -0.98 -11.49
CA ASP A 65 6.58 -0.53 -10.48
C ASP A 65 5.22 -1.22 -10.55
N PHE A 66 4.68 -1.39 -11.76
CA PHE A 66 3.37 -1.96 -12.01
C PHE A 66 3.30 -3.50 -11.87
N VAL A 67 4.43 -4.18 -11.61
CA VAL A 67 4.48 -5.65 -11.50
C VAL A 67 3.94 -6.13 -10.16
N HIS A 68 4.13 -5.36 -9.09
CA HIS A 68 3.63 -5.68 -7.75
C HIS A 68 2.84 -4.52 -7.19
N SER A 69 1.66 -4.83 -6.67
CA SER A 69 0.81 -3.90 -5.93
C SER A 69 0.56 -4.41 -4.52
N ILE A 70 0.40 -3.48 -3.57
CA ILE A 70 -0.23 -3.74 -2.29
C ILE A 70 -1.51 -2.92 -2.17
N TRP A 71 -2.46 -3.46 -1.40
CA TRP A 71 -3.73 -2.83 -1.08
C TRP A 71 -3.76 -2.52 0.40
N VAL A 72 -3.87 -1.23 0.75
CA VAL A 72 -3.63 -0.77 2.11
C VAL A 72 -4.84 0.03 2.62
N GLU A 73 -5.24 -0.21 3.87
CA GLU A 73 -6.25 0.63 4.50
C GLU A 73 -5.69 2.04 4.78
N PRO A 74 -6.50 3.10 4.62
CA PRO A 74 -6.06 4.49 4.78
C PRO A 74 -5.43 4.81 6.13
N ASP A 75 -5.81 4.08 7.18
CA ASP A 75 -5.31 4.28 8.55
C ASP A 75 -3.81 3.98 8.68
N HIS A 76 -3.24 3.24 7.73
CA HIS A 76 -1.80 2.95 7.64
C HIS A 76 -1.05 3.93 6.72
N LEU A 77 -1.72 4.95 6.19
CA LEU A 77 -1.17 5.88 5.20
C LEU A 77 -1.23 7.33 5.69
N ALA A 78 -0.10 8.04 5.59
CA ALA A 78 -0.04 9.48 5.79
C ALA A 78 0.10 10.20 4.45
N ARG A 79 -0.69 11.23 4.19
CA ARG A 79 -0.50 12.06 3.00
C ARG A 79 0.82 12.81 3.06
N VAL A 80 1.45 12.94 1.90
CA VAL A 80 2.67 13.73 1.69
C VAL A 80 2.32 14.84 0.69
N GLY A 81 2.74 16.07 1.01
CA GLY A 81 2.51 17.26 0.18
C GLY A 81 3.11 17.19 -1.21
#